data_AF-A0AAW5L4G0-F1
#
_entry.id   AF-A0AAW5L4G0-F1
#
_cell.length_a   1.000
_cell.length_b   1.000
_cell.length_c   1.000
_cell.angle_alpha   90.00
_cell.angle_beta   90.00
_cell.angle_gamma   90.00
#
_symmetry.space_group_name_H-M   'P 1'
#
loop_
_entity.id
_entity.type
_entity.pdbx_description
1 polymer ?
#
loop_
_entity_poly.entity_id
_entity_poly.type
_entity_poly.pdbx_seq_one_letter_code
_entity_poly.pdbx_strand_id
1 'polypeptide(L)'
;MWEVTKIESKDGNIYEVDGKRYRELTKEPAVGDTVLIVNAWGGGDGYEDGDVHRLTEIKSYDPEEVNAVMFVDREGEDNDLKLDEFVIVEAIESETLTPLPCLSDILDGIKATQTRLVERTEENHRNILTFSQMAESARNGASKAIGGVNALDEQLDLVRADIVFLDEKIDELKETVEGRNVTPITINIENLNVSGTESLKEFIERVAKGCGSGVM
;
A
#
# COMPACT_ATOMS: atom_id res chain seq x y z
N MET A 1 -50.51 -0.49 33.93
CA MET A 1 -50.11 0.53 32.94
C MET A 1 -48.71 0.21 32.45
N TRP A 2 -48.62 -0.40 31.27
CA TRP A 2 -47.34 -0.58 30.59
C TRP A 2 -47.01 0.68 29.80
N GLU A 3 -45.73 1.03 29.76
CA GLU A 3 -45.27 2.13 28.90
C GLU A 3 -45.28 1.64 27.45
N VAL A 4 -46.22 2.14 26.66
CA VAL A 4 -46.29 1.87 25.22
C VAL A 4 -45.33 2.81 24.50
N THR A 5 -44.22 2.27 24.01
CA THR A 5 -43.26 3.07 23.24
C THR A 5 -43.54 2.92 21.75
N LYS A 6 -43.87 4.04 21.09
CA LYS A 6 -44.05 4.11 19.63
C LYS A 6 -42.73 4.50 18.96
N ILE A 7 -42.30 3.69 17.99
CA ILE A 7 -41.14 3.94 17.12
C ILE A 7 -41.66 4.21 15.71
N GLU A 8 -41.59 5.47 15.28
CA GLU A 8 -42.07 5.88 13.96
C GLU A 8 -41.06 5.52 12.87
N SER A 9 -41.53 4.90 11.78
CA SER A 9 -40.71 4.53 10.63
C SER A 9 -41.48 4.75 9.33
N LYS A 10 -40.74 4.90 8.23
CA LYS A 10 -41.33 5.04 6.88
C LYS A 10 -42.06 3.77 6.42
N ASP A 11 -41.68 2.62 6.97
CA ASP A 11 -42.16 1.29 6.57
C ASP A 11 -43.28 0.75 7.50
N GLY A 12 -43.84 1.60 8.36
CA GLY A 12 -44.85 1.26 9.37
C GLY A 12 -44.32 1.42 10.80
N ASN A 13 -45.17 1.86 11.72
CA ASN A 13 -44.76 2.09 13.10
C ASN A 13 -44.56 0.77 13.85
N ILE A 14 -43.63 0.77 14.79
CA ILE A 14 -43.39 -0.34 15.70
C ILE A 14 -43.76 0.09 17.12
N TYR A 15 -44.50 -0.77 17.82
CA TYR A 15 -44.88 -0.57 19.20
C TYR A 15 -44.13 -1.57 20.08
N GLU A 16 -43.48 -1.09 21.14
CA GLU A 16 -42.83 -1.92 22.15
C GLU A 16 -43.60 -1.84 23.46
N VAL A 17 -44.02 -3.00 23.98
CA VAL A 17 -44.77 -3.15 25.23
C VAL A 17 -44.23 -4.37 25.98
N ASP A 18 -43.74 -4.15 27.21
CA ASP A 18 -43.19 -5.20 28.08
C ASP A 18 -42.13 -6.09 27.37
N GLY A 19 -41.26 -5.45 26.58
CA GLY A 19 -40.20 -6.12 25.80
C GLY A 19 -40.69 -6.91 24.58
N LYS A 20 -42.01 -6.95 24.31
CA LYS A 20 -42.59 -7.50 23.08
C LYS A 20 -42.74 -6.39 22.04
N ARG A 21 -42.53 -6.73 20.77
CA ARG A 21 -42.64 -5.79 19.66
C ARG A 21 -43.78 -6.15 18.72
N TYR A 22 -44.47 -5.13 18.26
CA TYR A 22 -45.63 -5.24 17.41
C TYR A 22 -45.48 -4.30 16.23
N ARG A 23 -45.78 -4.77 15.02
CA ARG A 23 -45.79 -3.94 13.81
C ARG A 23 -47.21 -3.48 13.54
N GLU A 24 -47.41 -2.18 13.37
CA GLU A 24 -48.69 -1.61 12.97
C GLU A 24 -49.04 -2.01 11.53
N LEU A 25 -50.29 -2.39 11.30
CA LEU A 25 -50.84 -2.74 10.00
C LEU A 25 -51.81 -1.66 9.55
N THR A 26 -51.52 -1.02 8.42
CA THR A 26 -52.43 -0.05 7.80
C THR A 26 -53.55 -0.77 7.05
N LYS A 27 -54.62 -1.12 7.76
CA LYS A 27 -55.83 -1.75 7.20
C LYS A 27 -57.06 -1.41 8.05
N GLU A 28 -58.24 -1.74 7.55
CA GLU A 28 -59.49 -1.66 8.32
C GLU A 28 -59.62 -2.84 9.30
N PRO A 29 -60.27 -2.66 10.46
CA PRO A 29 -60.47 -3.73 11.44
C PRO A 29 -61.33 -4.88 10.89
N ALA A 30 -60.88 -6.11 11.12
CA ALA A 30 -61.64 -7.32 10.82
C ALA A 30 -61.71 -8.27 12.02
N VAL A 31 -62.77 -9.08 12.09
CA VAL A 31 -62.90 -10.13 13.11
C VAL A 31 -61.69 -11.06 13.07
N GLY A 32 -61.09 -11.31 14.23
CA GLY A 32 -59.89 -12.12 14.39
C GLY A 32 -58.57 -11.34 14.31
N ASP A 33 -58.60 -10.05 13.98
CA ASP A 33 -57.42 -9.20 14.02
C ASP A 33 -56.90 -9.03 15.44
N THR A 34 -55.58 -8.89 15.54
CA THR A 34 -54.91 -8.57 16.80
C THR A 34 -54.77 -7.06 16.90
N VAL A 35 -55.21 -6.49 18.01
CA VAL A 35 -55.16 -5.06 18.27
C VAL A 35 -54.35 -4.78 19.52
N LEU A 36 -53.61 -3.68 19.50
CA LEU A 36 -52.89 -3.13 20.64
C LEU A 36 -53.61 -1.86 21.09
N ILE A 37 -53.95 -1.78 22.38
CA ILE A 37 -54.57 -0.60 22.98
C ILE A 37 -53.48 0.42 23.28
N VAL A 38 -53.62 1.62 22.69
CA VAL A 38 -52.62 2.70 22.75
C VAL A 38 -53.15 3.99 23.36
N ASN A 39 -54.46 4.06 23.57
CA ASN A 39 -55.13 5.22 24.14
C ASN A 39 -56.43 4.78 24.85
N ALA A 40 -56.29 3.97 25.90
CA ALA A 40 -57.41 3.47 26.69
C ALA A 40 -58.21 4.63 27.29
N TRP A 41 -59.53 4.64 27.08
CA TRP A 41 -60.38 5.64 27.71
C TRP A 41 -60.37 5.45 29.23
N GLY A 42 -59.99 6.50 29.97
CA GLY A 42 -59.84 6.44 31.44
C GLY A 42 -61.10 6.16 32.26
N GLY A 43 -62.23 5.86 31.62
CA GLY A 43 -63.46 5.36 32.23
C GLY A 43 -63.91 3.97 31.75
N GLY A 44 -63.14 3.33 30.86
CA GLY A 44 -63.36 1.95 30.44
C GLY A 44 -62.97 0.98 31.55
N ASP A 45 -63.82 0.00 31.82
CA ASP A 45 -63.52 -1.10 32.74
C ASP A 45 -62.88 -2.25 31.93
N GLY A 46 -61.99 -3.04 32.54
CA GLY A 46 -61.48 -4.28 31.95
C GLY A 46 -60.29 -4.22 30.97
N TYR A 47 -59.79 -3.04 30.56
CA TYR A 47 -58.62 -2.92 29.67
C TYR A 47 -57.74 -1.69 29.94
N GLU A 48 -56.45 -1.76 29.55
CA GLU A 48 -55.49 -0.67 29.74
C GLU A 48 -54.52 -0.50 28.57
N ASP A 49 -53.79 0.63 28.52
CA ASP A 49 -52.72 0.83 27.55
C ASP A 49 -51.68 -0.29 27.61
N GLY A 50 -51.34 -0.81 26.43
CA GLY A 50 -50.43 -1.93 26.27
C GLY A 50 -51.13 -3.29 26.18
N ASP A 51 -52.45 -3.35 26.43
CA ASP A 51 -53.21 -4.58 26.23
C ASP A 51 -53.30 -5.01 24.78
N VAL A 52 -53.24 -6.33 24.58
CA VAL A 52 -53.32 -6.95 23.27
C VAL A 52 -54.47 -7.95 23.27
N HIS A 53 -55.47 -7.67 22.42
CA HIS A 53 -56.66 -8.49 22.29
C HIS A 53 -56.91 -8.91 20.85
N ARG A 54 -57.77 -9.92 20.69
CA ARG A 54 -58.30 -10.31 19.39
C ARG A 54 -59.73 -9.80 19.26
N LEU A 55 -60.02 -9.17 18.14
CA LEU A 55 -61.37 -8.69 17.85
C LEU A 55 -62.34 -9.86 17.64
N THR A 56 -63.49 -9.80 18.29
CA THR A 56 -64.54 -10.84 18.23
C THR A 56 -65.67 -10.45 17.29
N GLU A 57 -66.00 -9.16 17.20
CA GLU A 57 -67.09 -8.64 16.36
C GLU A 57 -66.78 -7.21 15.90
N ILE A 58 -67.33 -6.82 14.75
CA ILE A 58 -67.32 -5.44 14.27
C ILE A 58 -68.74 -4.89 14.38
N LYS A 59 -68.93 -3.86 15.21
CA LYS A 59 -70.24 -3.21 15.38
C LYS A 59 -70.46 -2.13 14.33
N SER A 60 -69.44 -1.31 14.09
CA SER A 60 -69.48 -0.25 13.10
C SER A 60 -68.08 0.20 12.69
N TYR A 61 -68.00 0.79 11.50
CA TYR A 61 -66.80 1.42 10.98
C TYR A 61 -66.86 2.96 11.10
N ASP A 62 -67.94 3.50 11.66
CA ASP A 62 -68.11 4.94 11.84
C ASP A 62 -67.29 5.44 13.05
N PRO A 63 -66.34 6.37 12.86
CA PRO A 63 -65.58 6.96 13.97
C PRO A 63 -66.43 7.71 14.99
N GLU A 64 -67.66 8.09 14.65
CA GLU A 64 -68.59 8.78 15.56
C GLU A 64 -69.39 7.80 16.44
N GLU A 65 -69.35 6.49 16.16
CA GLU A 65 -69.99 5.50 17.01
C GLU A 65 -69.20 5.28 18.29
N VAL A 66 -69.94 5.25 19.40
CA VAL A 66 -69.36 5.17 20.74
C VAL A 66 -68.57 3.85 20.91
N ASN A 67 -68.90 2.79 20.15
CA ASN A 67 -68.35 1.45 20.31
C ASN A 67 -68.16 0.82 18.91
N ALA A 68 -66.94 0.84 18.36
CA ALA A 68 -66.69 0.45 16.96
C ALA A 68 -66.42 -1.06 16.79
N VAL A 69 -65.69 -1.66 17.73
CA VAL A 69 -65.30 -3.08 17.68
C VAL A 69 -65.45 -3.75 19.03
N MET A 70 -65.66 -5.07 19.04
CA MET A 70 -65.78 -5.88 20.25
C MET A 70 -64.55 -6.76 20.46
N PHE A 71 -64.26 -7.04 21.73
CA PHE A 71 -63.29 -8.03 22.14
C PHE A 71 -63.70 -8.66 23.48
N VAL A 72 -63.03 -9.73 23.87
CA VAL A 72 -63.18 -10.31 25.21
C VAL A 72 -61.99 -9.85 26.05
N ASP A 73 -62.27 -9.23 27.19
CA ASP A 73 -61.25 -8.69 28.08
C ASP A 73 -60.55 -9.78 28.91
N ARG A 74 -59.66 -9.36 29.82
CA ARG A 74 -58.88 -10.28 30.66
C ARG A 74 -59.76 -11.06 31.66
N GLU A 75 -60.94 -10.53 32.01
CA GLU A 75 -61.89 -11.14 32.94
C GLU A 75 -62.87 -12.09 32.22
N GLY A 76 -62.85 -12.08 30.88
CA GLY A 76 -63.71 -12.91 30.06
C GLY A 76 -65.04 -12.24 29.72
N GLU A 77 -65.16 -10.93 29.95
CA GLU A 77 -66.35 -10.16 29.63
C GLU A 77 -66.24 -9.54 28.23
N ASP A 78 -67.40 -9.41 27.57
CA ASP A 78 -67.49 -8.74 26.27
C ASP A 78 -67.36 -7.24 26.47
N ASN A 79 -66.39 -6.64 25.79
CA ASN A 79 -66.03 -5.24 25.92
C ASN A 79 -65.86 -4.62 24.51
N ASP A 80 -65.80 -3.29 24.45
CA ASP A 80 -65.71 -2.58 23.18
C ASP A 80 -64.67 -1.47 23.16
N LEU A 81 -64.20 -1.18 21.94
CA LEU A 81 -63.20 -0.16 21.67
C LEU A 81 -63.69 0.75 20.55
N LYS A 82 -63.33 2.02 20.64
CA LYS A 82 -63.41 2.99 19.54
C LYS A 82 -62.17 2.88 18.65
N LEU A 83 -62.32 3.35 17.41
CA LEU A 83 -61.27 3.29 16.40
C LEU A 83 -59.99 4.08 16.76
N ASP A 84 -60.08 5.04 17.69
CA ASP A 84 -58.95 5.85 18.16
C ASP A 84 -58.24 5.30 19.41
N GLU A 85 -58.77 4.22 20.00
CA GLU A 85 -58.21 3.60 21.21
C GLU A 85 -57.16 2.52 20.91
N PHE A 86 -57.17 1.97 19.70
CA PHE A 86 -56.33 0.86 19.32
C PHE A 86 -55.65 1.05 17.96
N VAL A 87 -54.62 0.24 17.74
CA VAL A 87 -54.02 0.03 16.42
C VAL A 87 -54.01 -1.46 16.10
N ILE A 88 -54.19 -1.79 14.82
CA ILE A 88 -54.10 -3.19 14.38
C ILE A 88 -52.64 -3.57 14.25
N VAL A 89 -52.26 -4.69 14.85
CA VAL A 89 -50.87 -5.11 14.90
C VAL A 89 -50.69 -6.58 14.56
N GLU A 90 -49.47 -6.92 14.18
CA GLU A 90 -48.97 -8.28 14.26
C GLU A 90 -47.79 -8.33 15.22
N ALA A 91 -47.65 -9.44 15.94
CA ALA A 91 -46.47 -9.67 16.75
C ALA A 91 -45.27 -9.80 15.81
N ILE A 92 -44.24 -8.99 16.05
CA ILE A 92 -42.92 -9.26 15.53
C ILE A 92 -42.43 -10.39 16.41
N GLU A 93 -42.73 -11.64 16.02
CA GLU A 93 -42.05 -12.80 16.60
C GLU A 93 -40.58 -12.42 16.63
N SER A 94 -39.98 -12.41 17.82
CA SER A 94 -38.55 -12.19 17.87
C SER A 94 -37.97 -13.26 16.97
N GLU A 95 -37.45 -12.85 15.81
CA GLU A 95 -36.45 -13.63 15.11
C GLU A 95 -35.57 -14.10 16.24
N THR A 96 -35.56 -15.41 16.49
CA THR A 96 -34.71 -16.04 17.49
C THR A 96 -33.42 -15.27 17.44
N LEU A 97 -33.15 -14.46 18.46
CA LEU A 97 -31.97 -13.61 18.48
C LEU A 97 -30.85 -14.59 18.21
N THR A 98 -30.36 -14.65 16.97
CA THR A 98 -29.12 -15.34 16.66
C THR A 98 -28.19 -14.73 17.67
N PRO A 99 -27.67 -15.51 18.64
CA PRO A 99 -27.08 -14.94 19.83
C PRO A 99 -26.06 -13.93 19.33
N LEU A 100 -26.38 -12.64 19.53
CA LEU A 100 -25.48 -11.58 19.14
C LEU A 100 -24.15 -11.99 19.77
N PRO A 101 -23.06 -12.10 19.01
CA PRO A 101 -21.77 -12.44 19.59
C PRO A 101 -21.60 -11.53 20.79
N CYS A 102 -21.37 -12.14 21.96
CA CYS A 102 -21.49 -11.38 23.19
C CYS A 102 -20.52 -10.19 23.08
N LEU A 103 -20.89 -9.03 23.64
CA LEU A 103 -20.08 -7.82 23.47
C LEU A 103 -18.60 -8.05 23.85
N SER A 104 -18.29 -9.00 24.75
CA SER A 104 -16.91 -9.38 25.04
C SER A 104 -16.18 -10.04 23.88
N ASP A 105 -16.81 -10.94 23.12
CA ASP A 105 -16.18 -11.59 21.96
C ASP A 105 -15.80 -10.57 20.88
N ILE A 106 -16.68 -9.58 20.66
CA ILE A 106 -16.42 -8.47 19.74
C ILE A 106 -15.24 -7.61 20.24
N LEU A 107 -15.26 -7.25 21.53
CA LEU A 107 -14.21 -6.44 22.14
C LEU A 107 -12.85 -7.14 22.12
N ASP A 108 -12.82 -8.45 22.37
CA ASP A 108 -11.58 -9.23 22.34
C ASP A 108 -11.06 -9.41 20.91
N GLY A 109 -11.95 -9.57 19.93
CA GLY A 109 -11.60 -9.53 18.51
C GLY A 109 -11.00 -8.19 18.08
N ILE A 110 -11.54 -7.07 18.58
CA ILE A 110 -11.01 -5.73 18.34
C ILE A 110 -9.62 -5.57 18.97
N LYS A 111 -9.44 -5.98 20.23
CA LYS A 111 -8.13 -5.91 20.92
C LYS A 111 -7.07 -6.73 20.19
N ALA A 112 -7.40 -7.97 19.81
CA ALA A 112 -6.47 -8.83 19.08
C ALA A 112 -6.05 -8.20 17.74
N THR A 113 -7.00 -7.61 17.02
CA THR A 113 -6.72 -6.89 15.77
C THR A 113 -5.85 -5.66 16.01
N GLN A 114 -6.12 -4.91 17.08
CA GLN A 114 -5.34 -3.73 17.46
C GLN A 114 -3.89 -4.10 17.79
N THR A 115 -3.67 -5.13 18.60
CA THR A 115 -2.32 -5.62 18.93
C THR A 115 -1.55 -6.00 17.67
N ARG A 116 -2.16 -6.80 16.77
CA ARG A 116 -1.52 -7.20 15.51
C ARG A 116 -1.19 -6.01 14.61
N LEU A 117 -2.04 -4.98 14.59
CA LEU A 117 -1.79 -3.76 13.82
C LEU A 117 -0.62 -2.96 14.37
N VAL A 118 -0.49 -2.85 15.69
CA VAL A 118 0.63 -2.18 16.36
C VAL A 118 1.93 -2.91 16.03
N GLU A 119 1.97 -4.24 16.21
CA GLU A 119 3.15 -5.06 15.91
C GLU A 119 3.61 -4.89 14.45
N ARG A 120 2.67 -4.97 13.49
CA ARG A 120 2.97 -4.78 12.06
C ARG A 120 3.46 -3.36 11.75
N THR A 121 2.96 -2.37 12.48
CA THR A 121 3.39 -0.97 12.30
C THR A 121 4.82 -0.78 12.80
N GLU A 122 5.16 -1.36 13.95
CA GLU A 122 6.53 -1.31 14.50
C GLU A 122 7.53 -2.09 13.63
N GLU A 123 7.12 -3.25 13.12
CA GLU A 123 7.93 -4.03 12.17
C GLU A 123 8.17 -3.24 10.87
N ASN A 124 7.12 -2.68 10.27
CA ASN A 124 7.25 -1.86 9.06
C ASN A 124 8.16 -0.64 9.29
N HIS A 125 8.04 0.02 10.44
CA HIS A 125 8.92 1.14 10.78
C HIS A 125 10.39 0.71 10.83
N ARG A 126 10.71 -0.42 11.48
CA ARG A 126 12.07 -0.98 11.50
C ARG A 126 12.57 -1.32 10.10
N ASN A 127 11.75 -1.96 9.28
CA ASN A 127 12.11 -2.32 7.90
C ASN A 127 12.41 -1.09 7.04
N ILE A 128 11.61 -0.01 7.17
CA ILE A 128 11.84 1.25 6.47
C ILE A 128 13.19 1.87 6.88
N LEU A 129 13.52 1.88 8.16
CA LEU A 129 14.81 2.42 8.64
C LEU A 129 15.98 1.61 8.09
N THR A 130 15.91 0.29 8.14
CA THR A 130 16.95 -0.60 7.60
C THR A 130 17.10 -0.41 6.09
N PHE A 131 15.99 -0.34 5.35
CA PHE A 131 16.04 -0.09 3.90
C PHE A 131 16.64 1.27 3.57
N SER A 132 16.28 2.30 4.33
CA SER A 132 16.83 3.66 4.14
C SER A 132 18.35 3.68 4.36
N GLN A 133 18.84 3.03 5.41
CA GLN A 133 20.28 2.90 5.66
C GLN A 133 21.01 2.14 4.55
N MET A 134 20.43 1.05 4.04
CA MET A 134 20.99 0.32 2.91
C MET A 134 21.03 1.17 1.64
N ALA A 135 19.97 1.93 1.37
CA ALA A 135 19.89 2.82 0.22
C ALA A 135 20.94 3.95 0.30
N GLU A 136 21.13 4.55 1.47
CA GLU A 136 22.17 5.58 1.67
C GLU A 136 23.59 5.02 1.52
N SER A 137 23.84 3.81 2.05
CA SER A 137 25.12 3.13 1.91
C SER A 137 25.43 2.82 0.44
N ALA A 138 24.45 2.29 -0.30
CA ALA A 138 24.57 2.03 -1.73
C ALA A 138 24.82 3.33 -2.52
N ARG A 139 24.12 4.42 -2.19
CA ARG A 139 24.33 5.74 -2.81
C ARG A 139 25.76 6.26 -2.57
N ASN A 140 26.27 6.11 -1.35
CA ASN A 140 27.65 6.50 -1.02
C ASN A 140 28.67 5.65 -1.80
N GLY A 141 28.46 4.33 -1.88
CA GLY A 141 29.27 3.43 -2.68
C GLY A 141 29.31 3.84 -4.16
N ALA A 142 28.15 4.12 -4.75
CA ALA A 142 28.04 4.61 -6.13
C ALA A 142 28.76 5.96 -6.32
N SER A 143 28.59 6.90 -5.39
CA SER A 143 29.28 8.21 -5.45
C SER A 143 30.80 8.06 -5.43
N LYS A 144 31.34 7.14 -4.62
CA LYS A 144 32.79 6.85 -4.58
C LYS A 144 33.26 6.22 -5.89
N ALA A 145 32.50 5.29 -6.45
CA ALA A 145 32.83 4.67 -7.73
C ALA A 145 32.87 5.70 -8.86
N ILE A 146 31.90 6.62 -8.93
CA ILE A 146 31.88 7.73 -9.89
C ILE A 146 33.13 8.61 -9.73
N GLY A 147 33.49 8.97 -8.49
CA GLY A 147 34.71 9.74 -8.23
C GLY A 147 35.97 9.03 -8.71
N GLY A 148 36.05 7.70 -8.53
CA GLY A 148 37.15 6.89 -9.06
C GLY A 148 37.21 6.85 -10.59
N VAL A 149 36.05 6.76 -11.27
CA VAL A 149 35.98 6.82 -12.74
C VAL A 149 36.45 8.18 -13.25
N ASN A 150 36.03 9.28 -12.62
CA ASN A 150 36.49 10.62 -13.01
C ASN A 150 38.00 10.78 -12.85
N ALA A 151 38.58 10.26 -11.76
CA ALA A 151 40.03 10.29 -11.58
C ALA A 151 40.78 9.48 -12.65
N LEU A 152 40.22 8.34 -13.09
CA LEU A 152 40.79 7.56 -14.19
C LEU A 152 40.69 8.30 -15.53
N ASP A 153 39.61 9.03 -15.77
CA ASP A 153 39.42 9.84 -16.97
C ASP A 153 40.48 10.95 -17.05
N GLU A 154 40.71 11.67 -15.94
CA GLU A 154 41.80 12.66 -15.85
C GLU A 154 43.18 12.06 -16.12
N GLN A 155 43.47 10.86 -15.59
CA GLN A 155 44.72 10.16 -15.87
C GLN A 155 44.84 9.73 -17.34
N LEU A 156 43.73 9.32 -17.96
CA LEU A 156 43.71 8.92 -19.36
C LEU A 156 44.02 10.10 -20.29
N ASP A 157 43.52 11.29 -19.98
CA ASP A 157 43.82 12.51 -20.73
C ASP A 157 45.30 12.88 -20.65
N LEU A 158 45.93 12.74 -19.48
CA LEU A 158 47.37 12.93 -19.32
C LEU A 158 48.18 11.93 -20.15
N VAL A 159 47.84 10.64 -20.07
CA VAL A 159 48.51 9.60 -20.85
C VAL A 159 48.35 9.83 -22.36
N ARG A 160 47.18 10.30 -22.81
CA ARG A 160 46.97 10.69 -24.21
C ARG A 160 47.88 11.84 -24.62
N ALA A 161 48.01 12.86 -23.78
CA ALA A 161 48.92 13.98 -24.06
C ALA A 161 50.38 13.52 -24.15
N ASP A 162 50.82 12.64 -23.24
CA ASP A 162 52.17 12.08 -23.27
C ASP A 162 52.43 11.25 -24.52
N ILE A 163 51.45 10.46 -24.99
CA ILE A 163 51.57 9.68 -26.22
C ILE A 163 51.76 10.61 -27.43
N VAL A 164 50.96 11.67 -27.54
CA VAL A 164 51.08 12.65 -28.65
C VAL A 164 52.46 13.32 -28.60
N PHE A 165 52.91 13.74 -27.42
CA PHE A 165 54.24 14.34 -27.25
C PHE A 165 55.36 13.38 -27.67
N LEU A 166 55.28 12.10 -27.30
CA LEU A 166 56.27 11.10 -27.68
C LEU A 166 56.26 10.83 -29.19
N ASP A 167 55.10 10.81 -29.83
CA ASP A 167 54.95 10.64 -31.28
C ASP A 167 55.64 11.79 -32.02
N GLU A 168 55.40 13.04 -31.61
CA GLU A 168 56.08 14.22 -32.14
C GLU A 168 57.61 14.12 -31.99
N LYS A 169 58.10 13.64 -30.85
CA LYS A 169 59.54 13.46 -30.62
C LYS A 169 60.16 12.34 -31.45
N ILE A 170 59.40 11.29 -31.74
CA ILE A 170 59.84 10.21 -32.64
C ILE A 170 59.97 10.73 -34.07
N ASP A 171 59.01 11.54 -34.53
CA ASP A 171 59.09 12.16 -35.85
C ASP A 171 60.29 13.11 -35.98
N GLU A 172 60.53 13.97 -34.99
CA GLU A 172 61.74 14.81 -34.92
C GLU A 172 63.03 13.98 -34.99
N LEU A 173 63.09 12.88 -34.23
CA LEU A 173 64.26 12.00 -34.21
C LEU A 173 64.46 11.32 -35.57
N LYS A 174 63.37 10.86 -36.19
CA LYS A 174 63.40 10.22 -37.50
C LYS A 174 63.89 11.18 -38.58
N GLU A 175 63.40 12.42 -38.60
CA GLU A 175 63.90 13.46 -39.50
C GLU A 175 65.40 13.72 -39.29
N THR A 176 65.86 13.75 -38.02
CA THR A 176 67.28 13.92 -37.70
C THR A 176 68.13 12.75 -38.20
N VAL A 177 67.63 11.51 -38.12
CA VAL A 177 68.34 10.31 -38.59
C VAL A 177 68.35 10.22 -40.12
N GLU A 178 67.25 10.53 -40.79
CA GLU A 178 67.15 10.53 -42.26
C GLU A 178 67.94 11.70 -42.89
N GLY A 179 67.97 12.85 -42.21
CA GLY A 179 68.77 14.03 -42.59
C GLY A 179 70.27 13.87 -42.34
N ARG A 180 70.71 12.84 -41.59
CA ARG A 180 72.11 12.45 -41.57
C ARG A 180 72.47 11.83 -42.92
N ASN A 181 73.01 12.68 -43.79
CA ASN A 181 73.80 12.19 -44.92
C ASN A 181 74.91 11.28 -44.36
N VAL A 182 74.76 9.97 -44.56
CA VAL A 182 75.89 9.05 -44.48
C VAL A 182 76.73 9.33 -45.71
N THR A 183 77.49 10.43 -45.68
CA THR A 183 78.48 10.72 -46.70
C THR A 183 79.54 9.62 -46.62
N PRO A 184 79.77 8.85 -47.70
CA PRO A 184 80.89 7.94 -47.74
C PRO A 184 82.17 8.76 -47.52
N ILE A 185 82.84 8.54 -46.40
CA ILE A 185 84.14 9.17 -46.14
C ILE A 185 85.13 8.48 -47.07
N THR A 186 85.41 9.12 -48.20
CA THR A 186 86.44 8.67 -49.14
C THR A 186 87.77 9.26 -48.70
N ILE A 187 88.68 8.41 -48.21
CA ILE A 187 90.04 8.81 -47.83
C ILE A 187 90.98 8.39 -48.97
N ASN A 188 91.46 9.35 -49.76
CA ASN A 188 92.51 9.12 -50.74
C ASN A 188 93.88 9.16 -50.04
N ILE A 189 94.60 8.04 -50.08
CA ILE A 189 95.95 7.94 -49.52
C ILE A 189 96.92 7.80 -50.68
N GLU A 190 97.62 8.89 -51.02
CA GLU A 190 98.60 8.91 -52.12
C GLU A 190 99.88 8.15 -51.78
N ASN A 191 100.23 8.03 -50.49
CA ASN A 191 101.43 7.35 -50.03
C ASN A 191 101.12 6.46 -48.82
N LEU A 192 100.65 5.24 -49.08
CA LEU A 192 100.50 4.21 -48.05
C LEU A 192 101.77 3.35 -48.02
N ASN A 193 102.56 3.48 -46.95
CA ASN A 193 103.77 2.68 -46.78
C ASN A 193 103.55 1.66 -45.66
N VAL A 194 103.44 0.38 -46.03
CA VAL A 194 103.31 -0.73 -45.07
C VAL A 194 104.71 -1.25 -44.77
N SER A 195 105.27 -0.86 -43.62
CA SER A 195 106.58 -1.34 -43.20
C SER A 195 106.44 -2.62 -42.38
N GLY A 196 106.70 -3.77 -43.01
CA GLY A 196 106.62 -5.09 -42.39
C GLY A 196 106.66 -6.20 -43.44
N THR A 197 106.60 -7.47 -43.01
CA THR A 197 106.46 -8.62 -43.92
C THR A 197 104.99 -8.93 -44.25
N GLU A 198 104.05 -8.16 -43.70
CA GLU A 198 102.61 -8.34 -43.93
C GLU A 198 102.20 -7.87 -45.33
N SER A 199 101.27 -8.58 -45.96
CA SER A 199 100.72 -8.17 -47.24
C SER A 199 99.72 -7.01 -47.07
N LEU A 200 99.59 -6.16 -48.08
CA LEU A 200 98.60 -5.07 -48.10
C LEU A 200 97.18 -5.59 -47.83
N LYS A 201 96.85 -6.80 -48.30
CA LYS A 201 95.56 -7.44 -48.07
C LYS A 201 95.33 -7.78 -46.60
N GLU A 202 96.32 -8.37 -45.93
CA GLU A 202 96.24 -8.69 -44.50
C GLU A 202 96.15 -7.43 -43.64
N PHE A 203 96.87 -6.36 -44.01
CA PHE A 203 96.77 -5.05 -43.37
C PHE A 203 95.34 -4.50 -43.45
N ILE A 204 94.73 -4.49 -44.64
CA ILE A 204 93.36 -3.99 -44.86
C ILE A 204 92.33 -4.84 -44.10
N GLU A 205 92.43 -6.16 -44.15
CA GLU A 205 91.51 -7.05 -43.43
C GLU A 205 91.59 -6.89 -41.91
N ARG A 206 92.80 -6.68 -41.36
CA ARG A 206 92.99 -6.41 -39.93
C ARG A 206 92.37 -5.09 -39.51
N VAL A 207 92.55 -4.02 -40.30
CA VAL A 207 91.95 -2.71 -40.04
C VAL A 207 90.42 -2.79 -40.14
N ALA A 208 89.89 -3.45 -41.17
CA ALA A 208 88.45 -3.63 -41.35
C ALA A 208 87.81 -4.42 -40.19
N LYS A 209 88.49 -5.46 -39.68
CA LYS A 209 88.04 -6.20 -38.49
C LYS A 209 88.12 -5.38 -37.20
N GLY A 210 89.12 -4.50 -37.07
CA GLY A 210 89.29 -3.62 -35.91
C GLY A 210 88.28 -2.46 -35.84
N CYS A 211 87.81 -1.94 -36.97
CA CYS A 211 86.84 -0.85 -37.01
C CYS A 211 85.38 -1.26 -36.72
N GLY A 212 85.07 -2.57 -36.67
CA GLY A 212 83.71 -3.06 -36.43
C GLY A 212 83.33 -3.30 -34.96
N SER A 213 84.29 -3.27 -34.03
CA SER A 213 84.06 -3.67 -32.62
C SER A 213 84.05 -2.52 -31.61
N GLY A 214 83.94 -1.27 -32.08
CA GLY A 214 84.13 -0.08 -31.24
C GLY A 214 83.13 1.03 -31.52
N VAL A 215 81.84 0.74 -31.50
CA VAL A 215 80.78 1.75 -31.32
C VAL A 215 79.73 1.14 -30.39
N MET A 216 79.84 1.46 -29.10
CA MET A 216 78.67 1.51 -28.21
C MET A 216 77.95 2.84 -28.44
#